data_AF-I0Z9C4-F1
#
_entry.id   AF-I0Z9C4-F1
#
_cell.length_a   1.000
_cell.length_b   1.000
_cell.length_c   1.000
_cell.angle_alpha   90.00
_cell.angle_beta   90.00
_cell.angle_gamma   90.00
#
_symmetry.space_group_name_H-M   'P 1'
#
loop_
_entity.id
_entity.type
_entity.pdbx_description
1 polymer ?
#
loop_
_entity_poly.entity_id
_entity_poly.type
_entity_poly.pdbx_seq_one_letter_code
_entity_poly.pdbx_strand_id
1 'polypeptide(L)'
;MAATMLTRADIQALKDYVAGPGNFGQNQAETTVRLHVTHSNLKAEFIELRMDLHMTTEAVKFKLASHCGTLASEMILHLKDSSGKVVAVLAEPHRKLGYYSPEDGWVLHVIDTNPNSLSARGWLEDTSKVQKYVMSDADYDARENTYRRHKAQKVKEDPEWTAEKELCMRRGIPYVTPTQKEAVEDEDYQAAEASRLTVGSRCEVNPGGKRGCIRYVGKCAGLPLGYWAGVQLDEPVGRNDGSVKGKRYFECPLGYGSFLRPDKVNAGDFPEIDEFRFSDEDEI
;
A
#
# COMPACT_ATOMS: atom_id res chain seq x y z
N MET A 1 37.75 2.66 -8.03
CA MET A 1 37.01 2.06 -9.15
C MET A 1 35.70 2.81 -9.27
N ALA A 2 35.54 3.60 -10.34
CA ALA A 2 34.32 4.37 -10.56
C ALA A 2 33.17 3.41 -10.87
N ALA A 3 32.03 3.59 -10.21
CA ALA A 3 30.83 2.85 -10.51
C ALA A 3 30.32 3.34 -11.88
N THR A 4 30.43 2.49 -12.90
CA THR A 4 29.88 2.76 -14.23
C THR A 4 28.37 2.79 -14.11
N MET A 5 27.75 3.96 -14.31
CA MET A 5 26.29 4.08 -14.34
C MET A 5 25.75 3.47 -15.62
N LEU A 6 24.53 2.92 -15.55
CA LEU A 6 23.83 2.29 -16.67
C LEU A 6 23.56 3.32 -17.75
N THR A 7 23.94 3.03 -18.99
CA THR A 7 23.73 3.94 -20.12
C THR A 7 22.26 3.95 -20.54
N ARG A 8 21.87 4.96 -21.33
CA ARG A 8 20.52 5.07 -21.91
C ARG A 8 20.08 3.83 -22.69
N ALA A 9 21.03 3.17 -23.36
CA ALA A 9 20.79 1.90 -24.05
C ALA A 9 20.53 0.75 -23.07
N ASP A 10 21.26 0.71 -21.95
CA ASP A 10 21.06 -0.30 -20.91
C ASP A 10 19.70 -0.15 -20.22
N ILE A 11 19.28 1.10 -19.95
CA ILE A 11 17.96 1.39 -19.36
C ILE A 11 16.83 1.04 -20.33
N GLN A 12 16.99 1.32 -21.63
CA GLN A 12 16.00 0.95 -22.63
C GLN A 12 15.92 -0.58 -22.81
N ALA A 13 17.06 -1.27 -22.81
CA ALA A 13 17.11 -2.73 -22.82
C ALA A 13 16.46 -3.32 -21.56
N LEU A 14 16.61 -2.69 -20.39
CA LEU A 14 15.94 -3.09 -19.16
C LEU A 14 14.41 -2.90 -19.26
N LYS A 15 13.96 -1.78 -19.84
CA LYS A 15 12.53 -1.49 -20.07
C LYS A 15 11.92 -2.49 -21.05
N ASP A 16 12.62 -2.79 -22.15
CA ASP A 16 12.18 -3.76 -23.14
C ASP A 16 12.21 -5.20 -22.58
N TYR A 17 13.14 -5.49 -21.65
CA TYR A 17 13.18 -6.77 -20.92
C TYR A 17 12.01 -6.92 -19.93
N VAL A 18 11.62 -5.84 -19.25
CA VAL A 18 10.51 -5.83 -18.28
C VAL A 18 9.14 -5.77 -18.97
N ALA A 19 9.02 -5.03 -20.08
CA ALA A 19 7.76 -4.75 -20.77
C ALA A 19 7.56 -5.53 -22.07
N GLY A 20 8.56 -6.27 -22.55
CA GLY A 20 8.43 -7.16 -23.71
C GLY A 20 7.41 -8.28 -23.44
N PRO A 21 6.95 -9.01 -24.49
CA PRO A 21 6.12 -10.20 -24.32
C PRO A 21 6.89 -11.19 -23.44
N GLY A 22 6.53 -11.21 -22.17
CA GLY A 22 7.44 -11.57 -21.10
C GLY A 22 8.06 -12.94 -21.27
N ASN A 23 9.35 -12.97 -21.59
CA ASN A 23 10.16 -14.14 -21.31
C ASN A 23 10.55 -14.13 -19.82
N PHE A 24 9.54 -14.16 -18.94
CA PHE A 24 9.71 -14.36 -17.49
C PHE A 24 10.26 -15.77 -17.16
N GLY A 25 10.51 -16.59 -18.18
CA GLY A 25 10.89 -17.99 -18.08
C GLY A 25 12.34 -18.29 -18.47
N GLN A 26 13.33 -17.44 -18.11
CA GLN A 26 14.76 -17.77 -18.35
C GLN A 26 15.23 -19.09 -17.70
N ASN A 27 14.39 -19.77 -16.91
CA ASN A 27 14.60 -21.14 -16.42
C ASN A 27 13.29 -21.93 -16.29
N GLN A 28 12.38 -21.84 -17.28
CA GLN A 28 11.19 -22.70 -17.30
C GLN A 28 11.52 -23.97 -18.09
N ALA A 29 11.48 -25.13 -17.43
CA ALA A 29 11.52 -26.40 -18.16
C ALA A 29 10.31 -26.44 -19.11
N GLU A 30 10.48 -26.99 -20.31
CA GLU A 30 9.44 -27.08 -21.35
C GLU A 30 8.14 -27.73 -20.83
N THR A 31 8.25 -28.56 -19.79
CA THR A 31 7.14 -29.27 -19.14
C THR A 31 6.44 -28.47 -18.05
N THR A 32 6.88 -27.25 -17.74
CA THR A 32 6.32 -26.45 -16.63
C THR A 32 5.30 -25.45 -17.14
N VAL A 33 4.15 -25.34 -16.46
CA VAL A 33 3.11 -24.32 -16.67
C VAL A 33 2.93 -23.48 -15.41
N ARG A 34 2.62 -22.19 -15.56
CA ARG A 34 2.33 -21.26 -14.45
C ARG A 34 0.84 -21.00 -14.37
N LEU A 35 0.21 -21.49 -13.31
CA LEU A 35 -1.23 -21.36 -13.10
C LEU A 35 -1.52 -20.47 -11.89
N HIS A 36 -2.55 -19.64 -12.01
CA HIS A 36 -3.13 -18.98 -10.84
C HIS A 36 -4.06 -19.95 -10.13
N VAL A 37 -3.97 -20.04 -8.81
CA VAL A 37 -4.86 -20.90 -8.02
C VAL A 37 -5.78 -20.02 -7.21
N THR A 38 -7.08 -20.28 -7.35
CA THR A 38 -8.13 -19.64 -6.55
C THR A 38 -8.87 -20.71 -5.77
N HIS A 39 -9.54 -20.32 -4.69
CA HIS A 39 -10.25 -21.25 -3.82
C HIS A 39 -11.69 -20.80 -3.59
N SER A 40 -12.61 -21.76 -3.47
CA SER A 40 -14.03 -21.51 -3.22
C SER A 40 -14.32 -20.82 -1.87
N ASN A 41 -13.56 -21.15 -0.82
CA ASN A 41 -13.74 -20.62 0.54
C ASN A 41 -12.77 -19.50 0.94
N LEU A 42 -11.65 -19.31 0.22
CA LEU A 42 -10.58 -18.37 0.59
C LEU A 42 -10.60 -17.17 -0.35
N LYS A 43 -10.26 -16.00 0.19
CA LYS A 43 -9.97 -14.79 -0.60
C LYS A 43 -8.54 -14.78 -1.12
N ALA A 44 -7.64 -15.53 -0.49
CA ALA A 44 -6.27 -15.67 -0.95
C ALA A 44 -6.21 -16.28 -2.36
N GLU A 45 -5.42 -15.65 -3.21
CA GLU A 45 -5.09 -16.13 -4.56
C GLU A 45 -3.60 -16.43 -4.63
N PHE A 46 -3.23 -17.56 -5.21
CA PHE A 46 -1.84 -17.95 -5.39
C PHE A 46 -1.46 -17.74 -6.85
N ILE A 47 -0.65 -16.73 -7.10
CA ILE A 47 -0.32 -16.26 -8.43
C ILE A 47 0.91 -17.01 -8.97
N GLU A 48 0.87 -17.42 -10.25
CA GLU A 48 1.99 -18.07 -10.95
C GLU A 48 2.55 -19.33 -10.26
N LEU A 49 1.67 -20.17 -9.72
CA LEU A 49 2.10 -21.45 -9.15
C LEU A 49 2.57 -22.39 -10.27
N ARG A 50 3.84 -22.76 -10.22
CA ARG A 50 4.47 -23.66 -11.21
C ARG A 50 3.99 -25.09 -11.03
N MET A 51 3.51 -25.72 -12.09
CA MET A 51 3.11 -27.12 -12.14
C MET A 51 3.81 -27.82 -13.30
N ASP A 52 4.15 -29.09 -13.16
CA ASP A 52 4.67 -29.88 -14.29
C ASP A 52 3.49 -30.56 -15.01
N LEU A 53 3.47 -30.48 -16.35
CA LEU A 53 2.44 -31.03 -17.22
C LEU A 53 2.33 -32.55 -17.11
N HIS A 54 3.37 -33.25 -16.66
CA HIS A 54 3.36 -34.68 -16.42
C HIS A 54 2.83 -35.07 -15.04
N MET A 55 2.60 -34.11 -14.13
CA MET A 55 1.93 -34.39 -12.86
C MET A 55 0.54 -34.96 -13.11
N THR A 56 0.18 -36.01 -12.37
CA THR A 56 -1.19 -36.50 -12.34
C THR A 56 -2.08 -35.49 -11.63
N THR A 57 -3.37 -35.51 -11.95
CA THR A 57 -4.38 -34.69 -11.27
C THR A 57 -4.33 -34.88 -9.75
N GLU A 58 -4.10 -36.10 -9.27
CA GLU A 58 -3.91 -36.40 -7.85
C GLU A 58 -2.66 -35.71 -7.27
N ALA A 59 -1.52 -35.74 -7.96
CA ALA A 59 -0.31 -35.05 -7.52
C ALA A 59 -0.50 -33.52 -7.49
N VAL A 60 -1.24 -32.98 -8.46
CA VAL A 60 -1.63 -31.55 -8.46
C VAL A 60 -2.48 -31.23 -7.23
N LYS A 61 -3.51 -32.04 -6.93
CA LYS A 61 -4.34 -31.86 -5.72
C LYS A 61 -3.53 -31.94 -4.44
N PHE A 62 -2.60 -32.88 -4.33
CA PHE A 62 -1.72 -33.01 -3.16
C PHE A 62 -0.82 -31.79 -2.97
N LYS A 63 -0.27 -31.25 -4.06
CA LYS A 63 0.49 -30.01 -4.04
C LYS A 63 -0.36 -28.82 -3.62
N LEU A 64 -1.60 -28.73 -4.11
CA LEU A 64 -2.52 -27.64 -3.74
C LEU A 64 -3.01 -27.72 -2.29
N ALA A 65 -3.05 -28.93 -1.71
CA ALA A 65 -3.47 -29.12 -0.33
C ALA A 65 -2.58 -28.35 0.66
N SER A 66 -1.28 -28.24 0.42
CA SER A 66 -0.37 -27.46 1.27
C SER A 66 -0.55 -25.94 1.13
N HIS A 67 -1.13 -25.47 0.02
CA HIS A 67 -1.42 -24.05 -0.21
C HIS A 67 -2.80 -23.65 0.32
N CYS A 68 -3.84 -24.43 -0.01
CA CYS A 68 -5.23 -24.09 0.26
C CYS A 68 -5.77 -24.68 1.57
N GLY A 69 -5.09 -25.68 2.14
CA GLY A 69 -5.54 -26.37 3.36
C GLY A 69 -6.71 -27.33 3.17
N THR A 70 -7.12 -27.62 1.93
CA THR A 70 -8.15 -28.61 1.59
C THR A 70 -7.51 -29.94 1.22
N LEU A 71 -8.05 -31.05 1.74
CA LEU A 71 -7.54 -32.39 1.44
C LEU A 71 -7.74 -32.75 -0.03
N ALA A 72 -6.77 -33.45 -0.63
CA ALA A 72 -6.81 -33.83 -2.04
C ALA A 72 -8.05 -34.66 -2.42
N SER A 73 -8.58 -35.48 -1.50
CA SER A 73 -9.80 -36.26 -1.69
C SER A 73 -11.08 -35.41 -1.72
N GLU A 74 -11.06 -34.25 -1.06
CA GLU A 74 -12.20 -33.34 -0.91
C GLU A 74 -12.10 -32.14 -1.85
N MET A 75 -11.14 -32.19 -2.78
CA MET A 75 -10.81 -31.14 -3.71
C MET A 75 -11.31 -31.47 -5.11
N ILE A 76 -12.13 -30.59 -5.69
CA ILE A 76 -12.48 -30.60 -7.11
C ILE A 76 -11.75 -29.44 -7.79
N LEU A 77 -11.10 -29.71 -8.92
CA LEU A 77 -10.31 -28.73 -9.66
C LEU A 77 -11.01 -28.35 -10.96
N HIS A 78 -11.34 -27.07 -11.10
CA HIS A 78 -11.87 -26.48 -12.32
C HIS A 78 -10.78 -25.66 -13.00
N LEU A 79 -10.37 -26.08 -14.19
CA LEU A 79 -9.47 -25.30 -15.03
C LEU A 79 -10.28 -24.26 -15.80
N LYS A 80 -9.91 -22.99 -15.67
CA LYS A 80 -10.53 -21.85 -16.34
C LYS A 80 -9.52 -21.15 -17.26
N ASP A 81 -9.99 -20.70 -18.41
CA ASP A 81 -9.19 -19.91 -19.34
C ASP A 81 -9.02 -18.45 -18.87
N SER A 82 -8.31 -17.64 -19.66
CA SER A 82 -8.12 -16.21 -19.44
C SER A 82 -9.42 -15.40 -19.46
N SER A 83 -10.52 -15.92 -20.03
CA SER A 83 -11.85 -15.31 -19.99
C SER A 83 -12.65 -15.69 -18.74
N GLY A 84 -12.13 -16.59 -17.91
CA GLY A 84 -12.78 -17.11 -16.70
C GLY A 84 -13.77 -18.26 -16.97
N LYS A 85 -13.88 -18.75 -18.21
CA LYS A 85 -14.75 -19.86 -18.58
C LYS A 85 -14.11 -21.18 -18.13
N VAL A 86 -14.91 -22.07 -17.54
CA VAL A 86 -14.44 -23.42 -17.17
C VAL A 86 -14.22 -24.24 -18.45
N VAL A 87 -12.96 -24.58 -18.71
CA VAL A 87 -12.52 -25.37 -19.87
C VAL A 87 -12.57 -26.86 -19.54
N ALA A 88 -12.16 -27.24 -18.33
CA ALA A 88 -12.13 -28.64 -17.90
C ALA A 88 -12.34 -28.80 -16.41
N VAL A 89 -12.90 -29.94 -16.02
CA VAL A 89 -12.97 -30.40 -14.63
C VAL A 89 -12.05 -31.59 -14.48
N LEU A 90 -11.01 -31.47 -13.65
CA LEU A 90 -10.00 -32.52 -13.46
C LEU A 90 -10.54 -33.57 -12.48
N ALA A 91 -11.43 -34.44 -12.99
CA ALA A 91 -12.09 -35.48 -12.20
C ALA A 91 -11.25 -36.76 -12.07
N GLU A 92 -10.46 -37.11 -13.09
CA GLU A 92 -9.72 -38.37 -13.15
C GLU A 92 -8.34 -38.26 -12.47
N PRO A 93 -8.05 -39.04 -11.40
CA PRO A 93 -6.86 -38.84 -10.57
C PRO A 93 -5.55 -39.11 -11.30
N HIS A 94 -5.52 -40.10 -12.20
CA HIS A 94 -4.31 -40.53 -12.91
C HIS A 94 -4.05 -39.74 -14.21
N ARG A 95 -4.99 -38.88 -14.62
CA ARG A 95 -4.85 -38.10 -15.84
C ARG A 95 -3.83 -36.98 -15.63
N LYS A 96 -2.87 -36.88 -16.54
CA LYS A 96 -1.81 -35.87 -16.49
C LYS A 96 -2.37 -34.47 -16.74
N LEU A 97 -1.80 -33.46 -16.10
CA LEU A 97 -2.20 -32.07 -16.23
C LEU A 97 -2.14 -31.59 -17.70
N GLY A 98 -1.10 -31.99 -18.43
CA GLY A 98 -0.91 -31.63 -19.83
C GLY A 98 -1.98 -32.18 -20.78
N TYR A 99 -2.77 -33.19 -20.39
CA TYR A 99 -3.91 -33.64 -21.20
C TYR A 99 -4.93 -32.52 -21.43
N TYR A 100 -5.09 -31.63 -20.45
CA TYR A 100 -6.05 -30.52 -20.50
C TYR A 100 -5.50 -29.29 -21.23
N SER A 101 -4.26 -29.37 -21.74
CA SER A 101 -3.56 -28.28 -22.43
C SER A 101 -3.66 -26.91 -21.73
N PRO A 102 -3.35 -26.83 -20.42
CA PRO A 102 -3.39 -25.56 -19.71
C PRO A 102 -2.29 -24.62 -20.23
N GLU A 103 -2.60 -23.33 -20.32
CA GLU A 103 -1.63 -22.30 -20.70
C GLU A 103 -1.20 -21.45 -19.49
N ASP A 104 -0.08 -20.75 -19.63
CA ASP A 104 0.40 -19.81 -18.62
C ASP A 104 -0.66 -18.72 -18.35
N GLY A 105 -0.89 -18.43 -17.07
CA GLY A 105 -1.87 -17.43 -16.64
C GLY A 105 -3.32 -17.94 -16.58
N TRP A 106 -3.56 -19.21 -16.86
CA TRP A 106 -4.88 -19.81 -16.63
C TRP A 106 -5.15 -20.03 -15.13
N VAL A 107 -6.43 -20.17 -14.77
CA VAL A 107 -6.84 -20.29 -13.36
C VAL A 107 -7.26 -21.72 -13.05
N LEU A 108 -6.60 -22.33 -12.07
CA LEU A 108 -7.01 -23.58 -11.45
C LEU A 108 -7.83 -23.28 -10.19
N HIS A 109 -9.14 -23.32 -10.32
CA HIS A 109 -10.08 -23.03 -9.25
C HIS A 109 -10.36 -24.27 -8.41
N VAL A 110 -10.03 -24.19 -7.12
CA VAL A 110 -10.23 -25.24 -6.12
C VAL A 110 -11.60 -25.11 -5.49
N ILE A 111 -12.43 -26.13 -5.68
CA ILE A 111 -13.72 -26.28 -5.01
C ILE A 111 -13.54 -27.26 -3.85
N ASP A 112 -13.78 -26.76 -2.64
CA ASP A 112 -13.74 -27.55 -1.41
C ASP A 112 -15.12 -28.16 -1.18
N THR A 113 -15.17 -29.49 -1.15
CA THR A 113 -16.40 -30.25 -0.94
C THR A 113 -16.60 -30.70 0.50
N ASN A 114 -15.66 -30.42 1.40
CA ASN A 114 -15.77 -30.82 2.79
C ASN A 114 -16.76 -29.91 3.54
N PRO A 115 -17.88 -30.46 4.05
CA PRO A 115 -18.87 -29.68 4.79
C PRO A 115 -18.34 -29.11 6.11
N ASN A 116 -17.29 -29.73 6.66
CA ASN A 116 -16.63 -29.37 7.93
C ASN A 116 -15.24 -28.73 7.69
N SER A 117 -14.98 -28.22 6.48
CA SER A 117 -13.68 -27.63 6.15
C SER A 117 -13.29 -26.50 7.10
N LEU A 118 -12.02 -26.49 7.54
CA LEU A 118 -11.45 -25.38 8.30
C LEU A 118 -11.36 -24.10 7.45
N SER A 119 -11.26 -24.22 6.13
CA SER A 119 -11.27 -23.05 5.24
C SER A 119 -12.68 -22.44 5.13
N ALA A 120 -13.72 -23.23 5.38
CA ALA A 120 -15.10 -22.77 5.30
C ALA A 120 -15.39 -21.72 6.37
N ARG A 121 -16.26 -20.77 6.02
CA ARG A 121 -16.69 -19.68 6.90
C ARG A 121 -15.53 -18.78 7.34
N GLY A 122 -14.40 -18.75 6.64
CA GLY A 122 -13.35 -17.76 6.86
C GLY A 122 -12.54 -17.94 8.14
N TRP A 123 -12.54 -19.12 8.78
CA TRP A 123 -11.73 -19.33 10.00
C TRP A 123 -10.23 -19.13 9.77
N LEU A 124 -9.72 -19.46 8.59
CA LEU A 124 -8.29 -19.28 8.23
C LEU A 124 -7.90 -17.83 7.91
N GLU A 125 -8.84 -16.97 7.52
CA GLU A 125 -8.55 -15.60 7.06
C GLU A 125 -9.11 -14.52 7.98
N ASP A 126 -10.18 -14.82 8.72
CA ASP A 126 -10.89 -13.86 9.56
C ASP A 126 -10.24 -13.78 10.95
N THR A 127 -9.32 -12.82 11.08
CA THR A 127 -8.64 -12.52 12.35
C THR A 127 -9.58 -12.04 13.46
N SER A 128 -10.85 -11.74 13.17
CA SER A 128 -11.86 -11.41 14.20
C SER A 128 -12.36 -12.64 14.97
N LYS A 129 -12.28 -13.84 14.37
CA LYS A 129 -12.72 -15.10 14.99
C LYS A 129 -11.70 -15.67 15.96
N VAL A 130 -10.45 -15.23 15.85
CA VAL A 130 -9.38 -15.61 16.76
C VAL A 130 -9.53 -14.79 18.04
N GLN A 131 -9.75 -15.48 19.18
CA GLN A 131 -9.70 -14.83 20.48
C GLN A 131 -8.29 -14.34 20.74
N LYS A 132 -8.09 -13.02 20.60
CA LYS A 132 -6.81 -12.38 20.90
C LYS A 132 -6.63 -12.34 22.41
N TYR A 133 -5.51 -12.85 22.89
CA TYR A 133 -5.16 -12.73 24.31
C TYR A 133 -4.98 -11.24 24.67
N VAL A 134 -5.72 -10.80 25.68
CA VAL A 134 -5.61 -9.46 26.26
C VAL A 134 -5.16 -9.64 27.71
N MET A 135 -3.97 -9.13 28.04
CA MET A 135 -3.45 -9.15 29.41
C MET A 135 -4.14 -8.08 30.24
N SER A 136 -4.53 -8.42 31.47
CA SER A 136 -5.04 -7.40 32.39
C SER A 136 -3.94 -6.43 32.80
N ASP A 137 -4.31 -5.19 33.14
CA ASP A 137 -3.35 -4.20 33.62
C ASP A 137 -2.62 -4.69 34.88
N ALA A 138 -3.34 -5.36 35.80
CA ALA A 138 -2.77 -5.91 37.01
C ALA A 138 -1.73 -7.01 36.73
N ASP A 139 -2.02 -7.93 35.80
CA ASP A 139 -1.08 -8.99 35.40
C ASP A 139 0.14 -8.42 34.68
N TYR A 140 -0.04 -7.33 33.91
CA TYR A 140 1.05 -6.65 33.24
C TYR A 140 1.97 -5.94 34.25
N ASP A 141 1.41 -5.25 35.25
CA ASP A 141 2.15 -4.49 36.26
C ASP A 141 2.88 -5.39 37.27
N ALA A 142 2.38 -6.61 37.49
CA ALA A 142 3.02 -7.63 38.32
C ALA A 142 4.36 -8.13 37.75
N ARG A 143 4.55 -8.08 36.43
CA ARG A 143 5.77 -8.57 35.76
C ARG A 143 6.96 -7.63 35.94
N GLU A 144 8.16 -8.20 36.01
CA GLU A 144 9.37 -7.47 36.41
C GLU A 144 10.10 -6.77 35.26
N ASN A 145 9.95 -7.25 34.02
CA ASN A 145 10.63 -6.71 32.83
C ASN A 145 9.64 -6.02 31.87
N THR A 146 8.80 -5.13 32.40
CA THR A 146 7.81 -4.42 31.59
C THR A 146 8.23 -2.98 31.27
N TYR A 147 7.75 -2.48 30.14
CA TYR A 147 7.97 -1.09 29.74
C TYR A 147 7.41 -0.11 30.78
N ARG A 148 6.27 -0.42 31.42
CA ARG A 148 5.67 0.44 32.45
C ARG A 148 6.60 0.61 33.66
N ARG A 149 7.22 -0.48 34.15
CA ARG A 149 8.22 -0.39 35.24
C ARG A 149 9.48 0.36 34.81
N HIS A 150 10.02 0.05 33.64
CA HIS A 150 11.18 0.77 33.10
C HIS A 150 10.90 2.27 32.96
N LYS A 151 9.74 2.64 32.40
CA LYS A 151 9.27 4.02 32.30
C LYS A 151 9.14 4.67 33.67
N ALA A 152 8.51 3.99 34.64
CA ALA A 152 8.37 4.53 36.00
C ALA A 152 9.72 4.76 36.69
N GLN A 153 10.70 3.88 36.47
CA GLN A 153 12.06 4.06 36.97
C GLN A 153 12.75 5.25 36.32
N LYS A 154 12.73 5.32 34.98
CA LYS A 154 13.34 6.44 34.24
C LYS A 154 12.73 7.80 34.61
N VAL A 155 11.41 7.86 34.78
CA VAL A 155 10.72 9.09 35.21
C VAL A 155 11.05 9.47 36.66
N LYS A 156 11.35 8.50 37.53
CA LYS A 156 11.86 8.78 38.88
C LYS A 156 13.29 9.34 38.86
N GLU A 157 14.12 8.90 37.93
CA GLU A 157 15.50 9.36 37.76
C GLU A 157 15.55 10.75 37.08
N ASP A 158 14.77 10.94 36.03
CA ASP A 158 14.64 12.20 35.28
C ASP A 158 13.14 12.50 35.03
N PRO A 159 12.55 13.48 35.73
CA PRO A 159 11.14 13.86 35.57
C PRO A 159 10.77 14.30 34.15
N GLU A 160 11.73 14.78 33.34
CA GLU A 160 11.51 15.15 31.94
C GLU A 160 11.81 14.00 30.96
N TRP A 161 12.09 12.80 31.46
CA TRP A 161 12.37 11.66 30.62
C TRP A 161 11.15 11.28 29.77
N THR A 162 11.40 11.13 28.46
CA THR A 162 10.46 10.58 27.50
C THR A 162 11.19 9.61 26.58
N ALA A 163 10.50 8.56 26.13
CA ALA A 163 11.10 7.55 25.26
C ALA A 163 11.61 8.17 23.95
N GLU A 164 10.89 9.15 23.40
CA GLU A 164 11.28 9.92 22.22
C GLU A 164 12.58 10.71 22.42
N LYS A 165 12.76 11.36 23.59
CA LYS A 165 13.99 12.10 23.93
C LYS A 165 15.20 11.16 24.03
N GLU A 166 15.05 10.01 24.68
CA GLU A 166 16.10 8.99 24.76
C GLU A 166 16.45 8.41 23.38
N LEU A 167 15.45 8.16 22.52
CA LEU A 167 15.67 7.69 21.15
C LEU A 167 16.39 8.73 20.28
N CYS A 168 16.04 10.01 20.40
CA CYS A 168 16.72 11.10 19.69
C CYS A 168 18.19 11.18 20.12
N MET A 169 18.46 11.16 21.44
CA MET A 169 19.82 11.12 21.97
C MET A 169 20.60 9.90 21.46
N ARG A 170 19.99 8.71 21.46
CA ARG A 170 20.63 7.48 20.95
C ARG A 170 20.95 7.55 19.45
N ARG A 171 20.15 8.29 18.69
CA ARG A 171 20.35 8.50 17.24
C ARG A 171 21.28 9.68 16.93
N GLY A 172 21.76 10.41 17.94
CA GLY A 172 22.56 11.63 17.74
C GLY A 172 21.78 12.78 17.10
N ILE A 173 20.44 12.74 17.18
CA ILE A 173 19.55 13.76 16.61
C ILE A 173 19.12 14.69 17.75
N PRO A 174 19.15 16.02 17.58
CA PRO A 174 18.63 16.94 18.59
C PRO A 174 17.14 16.67 18.82
N TYR A 175 16.76 16.44 20.09
CA TYR A 175 15.35 16.32 20.45
C TYR A 175 14.68 17.69 20.33
N VAL A 176 13.83 17.83 19.33
CA VAL A 176 12.93 18.98 19.20
C VAL A 176 11.68 18.62 19.98
N THR A 177 11.42 19.32 21.09
CA THR A 177 10.12 19.25 21.75
C THR A 177 9.06 19.56 20.70
N PRO A 178 8.02 18.71 20.52
CA PRO A 178 6.92 19.07 19.65
C PRO A 178 6.37 20.38 20.18
N THR A 179 6.63 21.48 19.48
CA THR A 179 5.96 22.75 19.76
C THR A 179 4.49 22.39 19.71
N GLN A 180 3.81 22.44 20.85
CA GLN A 180 2.36 22.40 20.83
C GLN A 180 2.00 23.49 19.85
N LYS A 181 1.38 23.14 18.71
CA LYS A 181 0.86 24.15 17.81
C LYS A 181 -0.16 24.89 18.65
N GLU A 182 0.25 26.02 19.22
CA GLU A 182 -0.61 26.87 20.01
C GLU A 182 -1.89 27.02 19.20
N ALA A 183 -3.02 26.73 19.84
CA ALA A 183 -4.29 26.90 19.18
C ALA A 183 -4.32 28.36 18.74
N VAL A 184 -4.37 28.58 17.44
CA VAL A 184 -4.47 29.94 16.91
C VAL A 184 -5.80 30.48 17.44
N GLU A 185 -5.73 31.47 18.32
CA GLU A 185 -6.92 32.09 18.95
C GLU A 185 -7.47 33.25 18.11
N ASP A 186 -6.66 33.79 17.19
CA ASP A 186 -7.03 34.90 16.32
C ASP A 186 -7.75 34.40 15.05
N GLU A 187 -8.95 34.93 14.80
CA GLU A 187 -9.72 34.62 13.60
C GLU A 187 -9.06 35.13 12.31
N ASP A 188 -8.27 36.20 12.38
CA ASP A 188 -7.62 36.84 11.24
C ASP A 188 -6.14 36.48 11.11
N TYR A 189 -5.71 35.43 11.82
CA TYR A 189 -4.37 34.88 11.68
C TYR A 189 -4.02 34.55 10.22
N GLN A 190 -2.88 35.08 9.75
CA GLN A 190 -2.37 34.97 8.38
C GLN A 190 -3.25 35.58 7.28
N ALA A 191 -4.09 36.58 7.61
CA ALA A 191 -4.86 37.33 6.62
C ALA A 191 -3.97 38.08 5.60
N ALA A 192 -2.83 38.61 6.03
CA ALA A 192 -1.92 39.35 5.16
C ALA A 192 -1.30 38.44 4.09
N GLU A 193 -0.87 37.24 4.45
CA GLU A 193 -0.35 36.23 3.53
C GLU A 193 -1.46 35.70 2.63
N ALA A 194 -2.65 35.46 3.18
CA ALA A 194 -3.82 35.07 2.39
C ALA A 194 -4.16 36.09 1.31
N SER A 195 -4.04 37.39 1.59
CA SER A 195 -4.31 38.45 0.61
C SER A 195 -3.36 38.45 -0.61
N ARG A 196 -2.19 37.82 -0.48
CA ARG A 196 -1.21 37.66 -1.59
C ARG A 196 -1.53 36.46 -2.47
N LEU A 197 -2.38 35.54 -2.01
CA LEU A 197 -2.76 34.34 -2.73
C LEU A 197 -3.99 34.62 -3.60
N THR A 198 -3.84 34.42 -4.90
CA THR A 198 -4.95 34.57 -5.85
C THR A 198 -5.48 33.19 -6.24
N VAL A 199 -6.79 33.01 -6.16
CA VAL A 199 -7.45 31.78 -6.61
C VAL A 199 -7.25 31.62 -8.12
N GLY A 200 -6.84 30.43 -8.55
CA GLY A 200 -6.48 30.10 -9.94
C GLY A 200 -4.98 30.16 -10.22
N SER A 201 -4.18 30.78 -9.35
CA SER A 201 -2.73 30.83 -9.54
C SER A 201 -2.06 29.48 -9.28
N ARG A 202 -0.98 29.24 -10.02
CA ARG A 202 -0.07 28.12 -9.77
C ARG A 202 0.72 28.37 -8.49
N CYS A 203 0.99 27.30 -7.75
CA CYS A 203 1.70 27.39 -6.50
C CYS A 203 2.52 26.14 -6.20
N GLU A 204 3.52 26.31 -5.36
CA GLU A 204 4.28 25.24 -4.72
C GLU A 204 3.99 25.21 -3.22
N VAL A 205 3.88 24.01 -2.67
CA VAL A 205 3.50 23.75 -1.28
C VAL A 205 4.68 23.23 -0.47
N ASN A 206 4.89 23.82 0.72
CA ASN A 206 5.94 23.45 1.66
C ASN A 206 5.39 22.80 2.96
N PRO A 207 6.04 21.76 3.52
CA PRO A 207 7.22 21.06 2.99
C PRO A 207 6.86 20.09 1.85
N GLY A 208 7.84 19.82 0.99
CA GLY A 208 7.76 18.75 -0.01
C GLY A 208 7.71 19.20 -1.47
N GLY A 209 7.77 20.51 -1.76
CA GLY A 209 7.90 21.03 -3.13
C GLY A 209 6.76 20.63 -4.08
N LYS A 210 5.60 20.27 -3.53
CA LYS A 210 4.47 19.75 -4.31
C LYS A 210 3.80 20.89 -5.06
N ARG A 211 3.52 20.70 -6.35
CA ARG A 211 2.89 21.72 -7.18
C ARG A 211 1.39 21.51 -7.32
N GLY A 212 0.70 22.60 -7.62
CA GLY A 212 -0.74 22.60 -7.77
C GLY A 212 -1.30 23.98 -8.12
N CYS A 213 -2.62 24.08 -8.02
CA CYS A 213 -3.39 25.29 -8.26
C CYS A 213 -4.21 25.67 -7.03
N ILE A 214 -4.15 26.94 -6.66
CA ILE A 214 -4.93 27.49 -5.54
C ILE A 214 -6.41 27.53 -5.97
N ARG A 215 -7.28 26.81 -5.25
CA ARG A 215 -8.72 26.77 -5.52
C ARG A 215 -9.56 27.51 -4.48
N TYR A 216 -9.01 27.75 -3.30
CA TYR A 216 -9.72 28.43 -2.22
C TYR A 216 -8.74 29.22 -1.35
N VAL A 217 -9.15 30.42 -0.91
CA VAL A 217 -8.42 31.20 0.10
C VAL A 217 -9.45 31.81 1.04
N GLY A 218 -9.39 31.46 2.32
CA GLY A 218 -10.35 31.96 3.31
C GLY A 218 -10.39 31.17 4.61
N LYS A 219 -11.33 31.52 5.48
CA LYS A 219 -11.58 30.80 6.75
C LYS A 219 -12.24 29.45 6.46
N CYS A 220 -11.85 28.40 7.19
CA CYS A 220 -12.40 27.06 7.03
C CYS A 220 -13.06 26.56 8.32
N ALA A 221 -14.39 26.48 8.33
CA ALA A 221 -15.14 25.78 9.36
C ALA A 221 -14.69 24.31 9.44
N GLY A 222 -14.21 23.91 10.62
CA GLY A 222 -13.74 22.55 10.89
C GLY A 222 -12.22 22.40 11.03
N LEU A 223 -11.45 23.40 10.61
CA LEU A 223 -10.01 23.54 10.87
C LEU A 223 -9.78 24.56 12.00
N PRO A 224 -8.55 24.64 12.58
CA PRO A 224 -8.17 25.72 13.50
C PRO A 224 -8.44 27.12 12.93
N LEU A 225 -8.67 28.11 13.81
CA LEU A 225 -8.96 29.50 13.44
C LEU A 225 -7.87 30.13 12.56
N GLY A 226 -8.21 31.19 11.85
CA GLY A 226 -7.35 31.85 10.87
C GLY A 226 -7.64 31.47 9.43
N TYR A 227 -6.85 32.03 8.52
CA TYR A 227 -6.97 31.80 7.09
C TYR A 227 -6.30 30.48 6.66
N TRP A 228 -6.87 29.90 5.60
CA TRP A 228 -6.44 28.66 4.97
C TRP A 228 -6.44 28.83 3.45
N ALA A 229 -5.49 28.18 2.79
CA ALA A 229 -5.42 28.03 1.35
C ALA A 229 -5.77 26.58 0.98
N GLY A 230 -6.80 26.40 0.17
CA GLY A 230 -7.16 25.14 -0.45
C GLY A 230 -6.45 25.03 -1.81
N VAL A 231 -5.59 24.03 -1.93
CA VAL A 231 -4.81 23.76 -3.15
C VAL A 231 -5.26 22.43 -3.74
N GLN A 232 -5.53 22.43 -5.04
CA GLN A 232 -5.62 21.23 -5.85
C GLN A 232 -4.22 20.90 -6.34
N LEU A 233 -3.64 19.83 -5.81
CA LEU A 233 -2.33 19.33 -6.22
C LEU A 233 -2.41 18.68 -7.60
N ASP A 234 -1.29 18.63 -8.31
CA ASP A 234 -1.22 17.95 -9.62
C ASP A 234 -1.20 16.43 -9.46
N GLU A 235 -0.64 15.94 -8.35
CA GLU A 235 -0.52 14.52 -8.01
C GLU A 235 -1.51 14.11 -6.90
N PRO A 236 -1.85 12.80 -6.78
CA PRO A 236 -2.74 12.25 -5.75
C PRO A 236 -2.07 12.15 -4.36
N VAL A 237 -1.37 13.20 -3.94
CA VAL A 237 -0.58 13.29 -2.69
C VAL A 237 -1.20 14.24 -1.66
N GLY A 238 -2.45 14.63 -1.89
CA GLY A 238 -3.31 15.41 -1.03
C GLY A 238 -4.04 14.56 0.02
N ARG A 239 -4.89 15.20 0.81
CA ARG A 239 -5.57 14.59 1.97
C ARG A 239 -7.08 14.50 1.82
N ASN A 240 -7.67 15.29 0.93
CA ASN A 240 -9.12 15.43 0.79
C ASN A 240 -9.53 15.62 -0.68
N ASP A 241 -10.83 15.79 -0.90
CA ASP A 241 -11.49 16.04 -2.20
C ASP A 241 -11.97 17.50 -2.33
N GLY A 242 -11.38 18.43 -1.56
CA GLY A 242 -11.81 19.83 -1.48
C GLY A 242 -12.92 20.10 -0.44
N SER A 243 -13.29 19.08 0.34
CA SER A 243 -14.20 19.21 1.48
C SER A 243 -13.51 19.05 2.84
N VAL A 244 -14.06 19.70 3.88
CA VAL A 244 -13.64 19.53 5.28
C VAL A 244 -14.89 19.33 6.15
N LYS A 245 -14.92 18.22 6.90
CA LYS A 245 -16.03 17.87 7.84
C LYS A 245 -17.43 18.06 7.21
N GLY A 246 -17.59 17.67 5.94
CA GLY A 246 -18.86 17.73 5.20
C GLY A 246 -19.16 19.07 4.52
N LYS A 247 -18.38 20.13 4.72
CA LYS A 247 -18.50 21.39 3.96
C LYS A 247 -17.50 21.41 2.79
N ARG A 248 -18.01 21.59 1.57
CA ARG A 248 -17.20 21.68 0.34
C ARG A 248 -16.75 23.13 0.12
N TYR A 249 -15.46 23.33 -0.15
CA TYR A 249 -14.86 24.63 -0.46
C TYR A 249 -14.44 24.74 -1.92
N PHE A 250 -13.91 23.64 -2.47
CA PHE A 250 -13.59 23.51 -3.90
C PHE A 250 -13.83 22.07 -4.36
N GLU A 251 -13.78 21.87 -5.67
CA GLU A 251 -13.97 20.56 -6.30
C GLU A 251 -12.64 20.03 -6.82
N CYS A 252 -12.27 18.83 -6.40
CA CYS A 252 -11.14 18.09 -6.95
C CYS A 252 -11.33 16.57 -6.72
N PRO A 253 -10.59 15.71 -7.44
CA PRO A 253 -10.59 14.28 -7.17
C PRO A 253 -10.08 13.97 -5.75
N LEU A 254 -10.53 12.84 -5.19
CA LEU A 254 -10.11 12.40 -3.87
C LEU A 254 -8.60 12.17 -3.84
N GLY A 255 -7.93 12.76 -2.85
CA GLY A 255 -6.47 12.67 -2.72
C GLY A 255 -5.73 13.76 -3.50
N TYR A 256 -6.41 14.69 -4.16
CA TYR A 256 -5.77 15.83 -4.83
C TYR A 256 -5.93 17.13 -4.03
N GLY A 257 -6.88 17.20 -3.10
CA GLY A 257 -7.14 18.39 -2.30
C GLY A 257 -6.28 18.45 -1.04
N SER A 258 -5.74 19.63 -0.74
CA SER A 258 -5.03 19.90 0.51
C SER A 258 -5.36 21.29 1.06
N PHE A 259 -5.57 21.38 2.37
CA PHE A 259 -5.70 22.67 3.08
C PHE A 259 -4.42 22.97 3.84
N LEU A 260 -3.79 24.09 3.52
CA LEU A 260 -2.55 24.53 4.12
C LEU A 260 -2.69 25.95 4.67
N ARG A 261 -1.77 26.31 5.56
CA ARG A 261 -1.63 27.69 6.00
C ARG A 261 -1.05 28.54 4.85
N PRO A 262 -1.49 29.79 4.68
CA PRO A 262 -0.98 30.67 3.63
C PRO A 262 0.55 30.81 3.58
N ASP A 263 1.26 30.74 4.72
CA ASP A 263 2.74 30.78 4.77
C ASP A 263 3.42 29.58 4.08
N LYS A 264 2.67 28.48 3.87
CA LYS A 264 3.15 27.27 3.23
C LYS A 264 2.85 27.18 1.75
N VAL A 265 2.18 28.19 1.19
CA VAL A 265 1.80 28.23 -0.22
C VAL A 265 2.57 29.36 -0.89
N ASN A 266 3.47 29.00 -1.80
CA ASN A 266 4.20 29.96 -2.60
C ASN A 266 3.51 30.10 -3.96
N ALA A 267 2.76 31.17 -4.17
CA ALA A 267 2.15 31.47 -5.47
C ALA A 267 3.20 32.02 -6.43
N GLY A 268 3.29 31.46 -7.63
CA GLY A 268 4.31 31.82 -8.61
C GLY A 268 4.20 31.03 -9.90
N ASP A 269 5.23 31.15 -10.73
CA ASP A 269 5.32 30.39 -11.98
C ASP A 269 5.83 28.97 -11.71
N PHE A 270 4.90 28.09 -11.32
CA PHE A 270 5.15 26.69 -11.04
C PHE A 270 4.37 25.81 -12.03
N PRO A 271 4.85 25.64 -13.27
CA PRO A 271 4.20 24.77 -14.23
C PRO A 271 4.15 23.33 -13.70
N GLU A 272 3.16 22.57 -14.17
CA GLU A 272 3.05 21.14 -13.87
C GLU A 272 4.35 20.44 -14.28
N ILE A 273 4.88 19.62 -13.37
CA ILE A 273 6.05 18.80 -13.68
C ILE A 273 5.51 17.57 -14.42
N ASP A 274 5.83 17.48 -15.70
CA ASP A 274 5.63 16.24 -16.44
C ASP A 274 6.76 15.29 -16.06
N GLU A 275 6.49 14.35 -15.15
CA GLU A 275 7.44 13.32 -14.72
C GLU A 275 7.96 12.44 -15.88
N PHE A 276 7.30 12.46 -17.05
CA PHE A 276 7.73 11.73 -18.25
C PHE A 276 8.52 12.59 -19.24
N ARG A 277 8.58 13.91 -19.05
CA ARG A 277 9.41 14.81 -19.83
C ARG A 277 10.77 14.92 -19.16
N PHE A 278 11.62 13.92 -19.41
CA PHE A 278 13.05 14.00 -19.11
C PHE A 278 13.56 15.37 -19.57
N SER A 279 14.04 16.18 -18.61
CA SER A 279 14.75 17.39 -18.98
C SER A 279 16.05 16.95 -19.65
N ASP A 280 16.49 17.65 -20.70
CA ASP A 280 17.77 17.36 -21.37
C ASP A 280 18.97 17.51 -20.40
N GLU A 281 18.76 17.94 -19.15
CA GLU A 281 19.76 18.06 -18.08
C GLU A 281 19.91 16.80 -17.21
N ASP A 282 19.00 15.81 -17.32
CA ASP A 282 19.09 14.54 -16.59
C ASP A 282 19.88 13.45 -17.36
N GLU A 283 20.54 13.80 -18.48
CA GLU A 283 21.59 12.98 -19.11
C GLU A 283 22.93 13.15 -18.37
N ILE A 284 23.20 12.28 -17.39
CA ILE A 284 24.54 12.03 -16.84
C ILE A 284 24.94 10.58 -17.10
#